data_AF-A0A994J6A3-F1
#
_entry.id   AF-A0A994J6A3-F1
#
_cell.length_a   1.000
_cell.length_b   1.000
_cell.length_c   1.000
_cell.angle_alpha   90.00
_cell.angle_beta   90.00
_cell.angle_gamma   90.00
#
_symmetry.space_group_name_H-M   'P 1'
#
loop_
_entity.id
_entity.type
_entity.pdbx_description
1 polymer ?
#
loop_
_entity_poly.entity_id
_entity_poly.type
_entity_poly.pdbx_seq_one_letter_code
_entity_poly.pdbx_strand_id
1 'polypeptide(L)'
;DLEALVMPTLRQAAEDKSWRVRYMVADKFTELQKAVGPEITKTDLVPAFQNLMKDCEAEVRAAASHKVKEFCENLSADCRENVIMSQILPCIKELVSDANQHVKSVGRTSPPSTCYPRFCAWLGTRLPMSASMWPSLCRR
;
A
#
# COMPACT_ATOMS: atom_id res chain seq x y z
N ASP A 1 14.88 19.41 11.71
CA ASP A 1 14.96 18.61 12.96
C ASP A 1 13.78 17.68 13.23
N LEU A 2 12.55 18.01 12.83
CA LEU A 2 11.39 17.10 12.99
C LEU A 2 11.60 15.75 12.26
N GLU A 3 12.18 15.79 11.06
CA GLU A 3 12.46 14.61 10.23
C GLU A 3 13.38 13.59 10.92
N ALA A 4 14.44 14.08 11.56
CA ALA A 4 15.42 13.24 12.28
C ALA A 4 14.82 12.53 13.51
N LEU A 5 13.73 13.06 14.06
CA LEU A 5 13.05 12.49 15.23
C LEU A 5 11.87 11.58 14.84
N VAL A 6 11.13 11.96 13.80
CA VAL A 6 9.91 11.26 13.38
C VAL A 6 10.25 10.00 12.58
N MET A 7 11.22 10.06 11.68
CA MET A 7 11.48 8.96 10.74
C MET A 7 12.03 7.68 11.39
N PRO A 8 12.93 7.72 12.38
CA PRO A 8 13.35 6.51 13.09
C PRO A 8 12.19 5.84 13.83
N THR A 9 11.31 6.65 14.43
CA THR A 9 10.13 6.19 15.16
C THR A 9 9.11 5.56 14.22
N LEU A 10 8.86 6.19 13.07
CA LEU A 10 7.93 5.68 12.07
C LEU A 10 8.41 4.35 11.47
N ARG A 11 9.70 4.23 11.15
CA ARG A 11 10.29 2.96 10.70
C ARG A 11 10.10 1.84 11.71
N GLN A 12 10.44 2.11 12.98
CA GLN A 12 10.24 1.13 14.04
C GLN A 12 8.77 0.74 14.18
N ALA A 13 7.84 1.69 14.10
CA ALA A 13 6.42 1.40 14.17
C ALA A 13 5.91 0.58 12.97
N ALA A 14 6.43 0.84 11.77
CA ALA A 14 6.09 0.09 10.56
C ALA A 14 6.63 -1.36 10.59
N GLU A 15 7.67 -1.63 11.37
CA GLU A 15 8.32 -2.94 11.53
C GLU A 15 8.09 -3.56 12.92
N ASP A 16 7.14 -3.01 13.68
CA ASP A 16 6.91 -3.42 15.07
C ASP A 16 6.48 -4.89 15.15
N LYS A 17 6.89 -5.58 16.22
CA LYS A 17 6.51 -6.99 16.45
C LYS A 17 4.99 -7.17 16.55
N SER A 18 4.29 -6.18 17.06
CA SER A 18 2.84 -6.14 17.17
C SER A 18 2.22 -5.73 15.84
N TRP A 19 1.51 -6.66 15.22
CA TRP A 19 0.77 -6.40 13.99
C TRP A 19 -0.26 -5.26 14.14
N ARG A 20 -0.77 -5.03 15.36
CA ARG A 20 -1.70 -3.93 15.63
C ARG A 20 -1.04 -2.56 15.49
N VAL A 21 0.22 -2.44 15.86
CA VAL A 21 0.99 -1.20 15.67
C VAL A 21 1.20 -0.98 14.17
N ARG A 22 1.63 -2.00 13.44
CA ARG A 22 1.81 -1.95 11.98
C ARG A 22 0.50 -1.62 11.25
N TYR A 23 -0.62 -2.23 11.68
CA TYR A 23 -1.96 -1.92 11.18
C TYR A 23 -2.29 -0.44 11.36
N MET A 24 -1.99 0.14 12.52
CA MET A 24 -2.27 1.56 12.76
C MET A 24 -1.41 2.48 11.90
N VAL A 25 -0.15 2.11 11.67
CA VAL A 25 0.71 2.82 10.71
C VAL A 25 0.12 2.73 9.30
N ALA A 26 -0.32 1.54 8.87
CA ALA A 26 -0.95 1.36 7.56
C ALA A 26 -2.26 2.17 7.41
N ASP A 27 -3.12 2.19 8.44
CA ASP A 27 -4.36 2.97 8.39
C ASP A 27 -4.11 4.49 8.34
N LYS A 28 -3.02 4.96 8.93
CA LYS A 28 -2.67 6.40 8.97
C LYS A 28 -1.62 6.81 7.95
N PHE A 29 -1.27 5.92 7.02
CA PHE A 29 -0.09 6.08 6.19
C PHE A 29 -0.12 7.32 5.27
N THR A 30 -1.28 7.64 4.69
CA THR A 30 -1.43 8.80 3.80
C THR A 30 -1.49 10.13 4.56
N GLU A 31 -1.91 10.12 5.82
CA GLU A 31 -1.82 11.28 6.72
C GLU A 31 -0.35 11.56 7.05
N LEU A 32 0.43 10.50 7.33
CA LEU A 32 1.87 10.58 7.57
C LEU A 32 2.63 11.09 6.35
N GLN A 33 2.28 10.61 5.15
CA GLN A 33 2.85 11.09 3.88
C GLN A 33 2.70 12.60 3.71
N LYS A 34 1.51 13.15 3.99
CA LYS A 34 1.26 14.59 3.90
C LYS A 34 2.05 15.38 4.94
N ALA A 35 2.28 14.80 6.12
CA ALA A 35 3.00 15.47 7.20
C ALA A 35 4.52 15.55 6.96
N VAL A 36 5.14 14.52 6.35
CA VAL A 36 6.59 14.48 6.12
C VAL A 36 7.02 15.08 4.78
N GLY A 37 6.09 15.21 3.82
CA GLY A 37 6.36 15.84 2.54
C GLY A 37 7.06 14.95 1.50
N PRO A 38 7.31 15.49 0.30
CA PRO A 38 7.64 14.72 -0.90
C PRO A 38 9.04 14.07 -0.88
N GLU A 39 10.04 14.74 -0.33
CA GLU A 39 11.42 14.23 -0.28
C GLU A 39 11.51 12.94 0.55
N ILE A 40 11.01 13.01 1.79
CA ILE A 40 10.96 11.86 2.70
C ILE A 40 10.05 10.75 2.16
N THR A 41 8.94 11.14 1.51
CA THR A 41 8.04 10.15 0.91
C THR A 41 8.79 9.24 -0.04
N LYS A 42 9.65 9.81 -0.90
CA LYS A 42 10.40 9.08 -1.90
C LYS A 42 11.49 8.19 -1.28
N THR A 43 12.21 8.68 -0.29
CA THR A 43 13.36 7.97 0.29
C THR A 43 12.97 6.92 1.32
N ASP A 44 11.93 7.20 2.12
CA ASP A 44 11.63 6.41 3.31
C ASP A 44 10.24 5.80 3.31
N LEU A 45 9.21 6.55 2.86
CA LEU A 45 7.84 6.03 2.89
C LEU A 45 7.54 5.04 1.77
N VAL A 46 8.11 5.20 0.58
CA VAL A 46 7.91 4.23 -0.51
C VAL A 46 8.37 2.83 -0.09
N PRO A 47 9.59 2.62 0.43
CA PRO A 47 10.00 1.32 0.96
C PRO A 47 9.12 0.81 2.12
N ALA A 48 8.78 1.69 3.07
CA ALA A 48 7.93 1.31 4.21
C ALA A 48 6.53 0.87 3.74
N PHE A 49 5.97 1.53 2.73
CA PHE A 49 4.67 1.17 2.17
C PHE A 49 4.70 -0.17 1.45
N GLN A 50 5.79 -0.47 0.73
CA GLN A 50 5.99 -1.79 0.13
C GLN A 50 6.02 -2.89 1.20
N ASN A 51 6.72 -2.67 2.31
CA ASN A 51 6.77 -3.62 3.41
C ASN A 51 5.38 -3.88 4.00
N LEU A 52 4.57 -2.83 4.21
CA LEU A 52 3.19 -2.97 4.70
C LEU A 52 2.27 -3.69 3.70
N MET A 53 2.45 -3.48 2.40
CA MET A 53 1.71 -4.23 1.37
C MET A 53 2.11 -5.70 1.31
N LYS A 54 3.31 -6.06 1.78
CA LYS A 54 3.84 -7.42 1.83
C LYS A 54 3.85 -8.01 3.25
N ASP A 55 3.10 -7.41 4.17
CA ASP A 55 3.06 -7.85 5.58
C ASP A 55 2.57 -9.30 5.69
N CYS A 56 3.05 -10.04 6.69
CA CYS A 56 2.60 -11.41 6.93
C CYS A 56 1.12 -11.48 7.34
N GLU A 57 0.59 -10.45 8.00
CA GLU A 57 -0.79 -10.40 8.49
C GLU A 57 -1.75 -9.83 7.43
N ALA A 58 -2.83 -10.56 7.17
CA ALA A 58 -3.81 -10.20 6.13
C ALA A 58 -4.52 -8.87 6.44
N GLU A 59 -4.82 -8.58 7.71
CA GLU A 59 -5.43 -7.31 8.11
C GLU A 59 -4.54 -6.09 7.82
N VAL A 60 -3.23 -6.22 7.99
CA VAL A 60 -2.27 -5.15 7.68
C VAL A 60 -2.20 -4.94 6.17
N ARG A 61 -2.09 -6.02 5.40
CA ARG A 61 -2.12 -5.96 3.92
C ARG A 61 -3.41 -5.29 3.40
N ALA A 62 -4.56 -5.65 3.97
CA ALA A 62 -5.84 -5.05 3.61
C ALA A 62 -5.87 -3.54 3.92
N ALA A 63 -5.42 -3.12 5.11
CA ALA A 63 -5.34 -1.71 5.48
C ALA A 63 -4.44 -0.91 4.52
N ALA A 64 -3.24 -1.42 4.21
CA ALA A 64 -2.33 -0.80 3.26
C ALA A 64 -2.93 -0.69 1.85
N SER A 65 -3.62 -1.74 1.38
CA SER A 65 -4.25 -1.77 0.05
C SER A 65 -5.29 -0.66 -0.13
N HIS A 66 -6.03 -0.30 0.93
CA HIS A 66 -7.00 0.79 0.90
C HIS A 66 -6.36 2.16 0.74
N LYS A 67 -5.08 2.32 1.10
CA LYS A 67 -4.33 3.59 0.99
C LYS A 67 -3.61 3.76 -0.34
N VAL A 68 -3.42 2.69 -1.12
CA VAL A 68 -2.63 2.69 -2.37
C VAL A 68 -3.04 3.82 -3.32
N LYS A 69 -4.34 4.05 -3.53
CA LYS A 69 -4.80 5.14 -4.43
C LYS A 69 -4.35 6.50 -3.94
N GLU A 70 -4.70 6.83 -2.70
CA GLU A 70 -4.38 8.14 -2.13
C GLU A 70 -2.87 8.34 -2.01
N PHE A 71 -2.12 7.29 -1.67
CA PHE A 71 -0.67 7.32 -1.63
C PHE A 71 -0.07 7.70 -2.99
N CYS A 72 -0.52 7.04 -4.07
CA CYS A 72 -0.08 7.30 -5.43
C CYS A 72 -0.47 8.71 -5.93
N GLU A 73 -1.65 9.21 -5.56
CA GLU A 73 -2.10 10.57 -5.92
C GLU A 73 -1.23 11.66 -5.26
N ASN A 74 -0.73 11.40 -4.04
CA ASN A 74 0.11 12.31 -3.28
C ASN A 74 1.62 12.20 -3.59
N LEU A 75 2.03 11.33 -4.52
CA LEU A 75 3.43 11.29 -4.98
C LEU A 75 3.76 12.50 -5.86
N SER A 76 4.98 13.02 -5.75
CA SER A 76 5.49 14.08 -6.61
C SER A 76 5.40 13.71 -8.08
N ALA A 77 4.92 14.63 -8.92
CA ALA A 77 4.68 14.39 -10.34
C ALA A 77 5.92 13.87 -11.08
N ASP A 78 7.11 14.34 -10.70
CA ASP A 78 8.39 14.00 -11.35
C ASP A 78 8.78 12.53 -11.19
N CYS A 79 8.38 11.89 -10.09
CA CYS A 79 8.76 10.50 -9.80
C CYS A 79 7.56 9.54 -9.72
N ARG A 80 6.33 10.06 -9.72
CA ARG A 80 5.09 9.29 -9.53
C ARG A 80 4.99 8.10 -10.46
N GLU A 81 5.15 8.30 -11.77
CA GLU A 81 5.04 7.22 -12.75
C GLU A 81 6.09 6.14 -12.52
N ASN A 82 7.34 6.53 -12.29
CA ASN A 82 8.44 5.59 -12.04
C ASN A 82 8.22 4.78 -10.75
N VAL A 83 7.83 5.43 -9.65
CA VAL A 83 7.54 4.77 -8.37
C VAL A 83 6.37 3.81 -8.51
N ILE A 84 5.28 4.25 -9.13
CA ILE A 84 4.09 3.41 -9.32
C ILE A 84 4.45 2.16 -10.13
N MET A 85 5.18 2.33 -11.24
CA MET A 85 5.49 1.24 -12.16
C MET A 85 6.51 0.25 -11.61
N SER A 86 7.57 0.75 -10.95
CA SER A 86 8.67 -0.09 -10.48
C SER A 86 8.48 -0.63 -9.07
N GLN A 87 7.80 0.11 -8.19
CA GLN A 87 7.74 -0.22 -6.76
C GLN A 87 6.34 -0.68 -6.32
N ILE A 88 5.28 0.03 -6.72
CA ILE A 88 3.92 -0.21 -6.22
C ILE A 88 3.20 -1.30 -7.01
N LEU A 89 3.32 -1.26 -8.34
CA LEU A 89 2.64 -2.20 -9.23
C LEU A 89 2.99 -3.68 -8.97
N PRO A 90 4.26 -4.06 -8.75
CA PRO A 90 4.60 -5.44 -8.38
C PRO A 90 3.90 -5.90 -7.09
N CYS A 91 3.85 -5.03 -6.07
CA CYS A 91 3.20 -5.34 -4.79
C CYS A 91 1.69 -5.57 -4.96
N ILE A 92 1.04 -4.78 -5.82
CA ILE A 92 -0.38 -4.95 -6.15
C ILE A 92 -0.63 -6.30 -6.83
N LYS A 93 0.22 -6.69 -7.79
CA LYS A 93 0.10 -7.99 -8.48
C LYS A 93 0.23 -9.16 -7.52
N GLU A 94 1.16 -9.07 -6.58
CA GLU A 94 1.33 -10.06 -5.52
C GLU A 94 0.11 -10.13 -4.60
N LEU A 95 -0.41 -8.98 -4.13
CA LEU A 95 -1.61 -8.90 -3.30
C LEU A 95 -2.82 -9.58 -3.95
N VAL A 96 -3.07 -9.28 -5.23
CA VAL A 96 -4.19 -9.87 -5.98
C VAL A 96 -4.03 -11.39 -6.14
N SER A 97 -2.80 -11.87 -6.23
CA SER A 97 -2.50 -13.31 -6.32
C SER A 97 -2.65 -14.02 -4.97
N ASP A 98 -2.25 -13.36 -3.89
CA ASP A 98 -2.30 -13.85 -2.50
C ASP A 98 -3.74 -14.08 -2.03
N ALA A 99 -4.66 -13.14 -2.31
CA ALA A 99 -6.07 -13.28 -1.95
C ALA A 99 -6.78 -14.46 -2.64
N ASN A 100 -6.27 -14.92 -3.79
CA ASN A 100 -6.81 -16.11 -4.45
C ASN A 100 -6.41 -17.43 -3.75
N GLN A 101 -5.45 -17.43 -2.82
CA GLN A 101 -5.01 -18.61 -2.07
C GLN A 101 -5.69 -18.75 -0.69
N HIS A 102 -6.23 -17.66 -0.13
CA HIS A 102 -6.78 -17.63 1.24
C HIS A 102 -8.26 -18.04 1.40
N VAL A 103 -8.85 -18.75 0.43
CA VAL A 103 -10.25 -19.25 0.52
C VAL A 103 -10.35 -20.61 1.24
N LYS A 104 -9.24 -21.21 1.72
CA LYS A 104 -9.26 -22.57 2.28
C LYS A 104 -9.01 -22.72 3.78
N SER A 105 -8.79 -21.67 4.56
CA SER A 105 -8.54 -21.83 6.00
C SER A 105 -9.28 -20.83 6.86
N VAL A 106 -10.17 -21.41 7.67
CA VAL A 106 -10.79 -20.92 8.91
C VAL A 106 -12.14 -20.20 8.76
N GLY A 107 -13.17 -20.92 9.23
CA GLY A 107 -14.46 -20.37 9.55
C GLY A 107 -14.51 -19.69 10.91
N ARG A 108 -15.58 -18.90 11.07
CA ARG A 108 -16.10 -18.17 12.25
C ARG A 108 -15.60 -16.72 12.46
N THR A 109 -16.60 -15.84 12.24
CA THR A 109 -16.94 -14.61 12.96
C THR A 109 -16.13 -13.34 12.69
N SER A 110 -16.33 -12.78 11.50
CA SER A 110 -16.56 -11.35 11.27
C SER A 110 -17.17 -11.15 9.88
N PRO A 111 -18.14 -10.24 9.67
CA PRO A 111 -18.72 -10.02 8.35
C PRO A 111 -17.64 -9.51 7.39
N PRO A 112 -17.59 -10.00 6.13
CA PRO A 112 -16.56 -9.64 5.16
C PRO A 112 -16.92 -8.29 4.54
N SER A 113 -16.74 -7.20 5.27
CA SER A 113 -16.84 -5.87 4.67
C SER A 113 -15.60 -5.64 3.78
N THR A 114 -15.88 -5.62 2.47
CA THR A 114 -15.02 -5.31 1.32
C THR A 114 -14.09 -6.42 0.81
N CYS A 115 -14.66 -7.59 0.56
CA CYS A 115 -14.10 -8.58 -0.37
C CYS A 115 -14.03 -7.97 -1.79
N TYR A 116 -12.82 -7.76 -2.29
CA TYR A 116 -12.15 -8.13 -3.56
C TYR A 116 -12.68 -7.90 -5.00
N PRO A 117 -13.93 -8.09 -5.47
CA PRO A 117 -14.25 -7.91 -6.90
C PRO A 117 -14.15 -6.45 -7.37
N ARG A 118 -14.16 -5.49 -6.44
CA ARG A 118 -13.92 -4.08 -6.75
C ARG A 118 -12.44 -3.75 -6.93
N PHE A 119 -11.48 -4.51 -6.41
CA PHE A 119 -10.06 -4.10 -6.41
C PHE A 119 -9.45 -4.13 -7.83
N CYS A 120 -9.74 -5.16 -8.64
CA CYS A 120 -9.34 -5.19 -10.06
C CYS A 120 -10.08 -4.13 -10.90
N ALA A 121 -11.37 -3.88 -10.64
CA ALA A 121 -12.11 -2.78 -11.27
C ALA A 121 -11.66 -1.38 -10.78
N TRP A 122 -11.06 -1.30 -9.58
CA TRP A 122 -10.57 -0.10 -8.90
C TRP A 122 -9.18 0.32 -9.39
N LEU A 123 -8.25 -0.63 -9.60
CA LEU A 123 -7.06 -0.40 -10.42
C LEU A 123 -7.48 0.10 -11.80
N GLY A 124 -8.58 -0.48 -12.28
CA GLY A 124 -9.30 -0.26 -13.53
C GLY A 124 -9.80 1.16 -13.83
N THR A 125 -10.08 1.98 -12.81
CA THR A 125 -10.85 3.21 -12.99
C THR A 125 -10.37 4.38 -12.13
N ARG A 126 -9.40 4.19 -11.24
CA ARG A 126 -9.13 5.15 -10.15
C ARG A 126 -7.67 5.40 -9.79
N LEU A 127 -6.70 4.73 -10.39
CA LEU A 127 -5.31 5.22 -10.36
C LEU A 127 -5.14 6.28 -11.45
N PRO A 128 -4.47 7.41 -11.20
CA PRO A 128 -4.12 8.40 -12.22
C PRO A 128 -2.98 7.86 -13.10
N MET A 129 -3.19 6.70 -13.72
CA MET A 129 -2.27 6.11 -14.67
C MET A 129 -2.63 6.62 -16.07
N SER A 130 -1.64 7.11 -16.80
CA SER A 130 -1.78 7.38 -18.23
C SER A 130 -2.32 6.14 -18.96
N ALA A 131 -3.13 6.33 -20.01
CA ALA A 131 -3.66 5.24 -20.83
C ALA A 131 -2.58 4.29 -21.41
N SER A 132 -1.32 4.75 -21.47
CA SER A 132 -0.15 3.95 -21.84
C SER A 132 0.24 2.85 -20.84
N MET A 133 -0.28 2.89 -19.61
CA MET A 133 0.13 2.03 -18.50
C MET A 133 -0.68 0.72 -18.39
N TRP A 134 -1.87 0.71 -19.00
CA TRP A 134 -2.81 -0.41 -18.98
C TRP A 134 -2.28 -1.76 -19.49
N PRO A 135 -1.49 -1.79 -20.58
CA PRO A 135 -1.06 -3.05 -21.17
C PRO A 135 -0.12 -3.87 -20.28
N SER A 136 0.47 -3.27 -19.24
CA SER A 136 1.38 -3.91 -18.28
C SER A 136 0.67 -4.53 -17.07
N LEU A 137 -0.59 -4.14 -16.82
CA LEU A 137 -1.46 -4.70 -15.77
C LEU A 137 -2.31 -5.87 -16.29
N CYS A 138 -2.78 -5.79 -17.54
CA CYS A 138 -3.78 -6.71 -18.08
C CYS A 138 -3.22 -7.83 -18.99
N ARG A 139 -1.91 -7.87 -19.26
CA ARG A 139 -1.30 -9.03 -19.91
C ARG A 139 -0.98 -10.10 -18.85
N ARG A 140 -1.76 -11.19 -18.91
CA ARG A 140 -1.45 -12.50 -18.31
C ARG A 140 -0.09 -13.01 -18.78
#